data_AF-A0A257I418-F1
#
_entry.id   AF-A0A257I418-F1
#
_cell.length_a   1.000
_cell.length_b   1.000
_cell.length_c   1.000
_cell.angle_alpha   90.00
_cell.angle_beta   90.00
_cell.angle_gamma   90.00
#
_symmetry.space_group_name_H-M   'P 1'
#
loop_
_entity.id
_entity.type
_entity.pdbx_description
1 polymer ?
#
loop_
_entity_poly.entity_id
_entity_poly.type
_entity_poly.pdbx_seq_one_letter_code
_entity_poly.pdbx_strand_id
1 'polypeptide(L)'
;MKQLIFCTYLLLVGHFSFAQPQAPIDYILFYKTCDSLNGLKKIAALDKGLTQQLNQIDKKTPYHFFAEALYFIDQNQFQEAAIFYQVGLVRQNYYIGVNNNYAPNEDWQYAESMKSISAKKLVPFLQSNPDNYLQVLNLAIEYCEKNDYDFSSKLNYPDKYQNAINKLKDLQADISKNKVQYKKDWEAERARLVAKKV
;
A
#
# COMPACT_ATOMS: atom_id res chain seq x y z
N MET A 1 20.91 4.73 49.75
CA MET A 1 19.43 4.81 49.69
C MET A 1 18.89 5.70 48.57
N LYS A 2 19.47 6.88 48.27
CA LYS A 2 18.95 7.76 47.20
C LYS A 2 19.11 7.22 45.76
N GLN A 3 20.09 6.35 45.49
CA GLN A 3 20.28 5.75 44.16
C GLN A 3 19.36 4.55 43.87
N LEU A 4 18.82 3.88 44.89
CA LEU A 4 17.93 2.72 44.69
C LEU A 4 16.52 3.14 44.25
N ILE A 5 16.08 4.35 44.65
CA ILE A 5 14.76 4.91 44.34
C ILE A 5 14.68 5.37 42.88
N PHE A 6 15.81 5.75 42.28
CA PHE A 6 15.86 6.21 40.88
C PHE A 6 15.68 5.05 39.88
N CYS A 7 16.21 3.86 40.19
CA CYS A 7 16.06 2.68 39.34
C CYS A 7 14.65 2.09 39.36
N THR A 8 13.90 2.24 40.46
CA THR A 8 12.50 1.79 40.53
C THR A 8 11.55 2.68 39.73
N TYR A 9 11.86 3.98 39.60
CA TYR A 9 11.06 4.90 38.80
C TYR A 9 11.23 4.65 37.30
N LEU A 10 12.44 4.30 36.82
CA LEU A 10 12.69 3.96 35.41
C LEU A 10 12.04 2.65 34.95
N LEU A 11 11.81 1.69 35.87
CA LEU A 11 11.15 0.42 35.55
C LEU A 11 9.62 0.51 35.49
N LEU A 12 9.01 1.54 36.09
CA LEU A 12 7.55 1.71 36.08
C LEU A 12 7.01 2.45 34.84
N VAL A 13 7.85 3.16 34.10
CA VAL A 13 7.44 3.89 32.88
C VAL A 13 7.63 3.05 31.61
N GLY A 14 8.26 1.87 31.71
CA GLY A 14 8.68 1.06 30.55
C GLY A 14 7.67 0.05 29.99
N HIS A 15 6.44 -0.02 30.50
CA HIS A 15 5.50 -1.10 30.12
C HIS A 15 4.17 -0.66 29.49
N PHE A 16 4.02 0.61 29.12
CA PHE A 16 2.92 1.04 28.28
C PHE A 16 3.28 0.97 26.79
N SER A 17 3.79 -0.17 26.34
CA SER A 17 3.65 -0.56 24.94
C SER A 17 2.19 -0.97 24.72
N PHE A 18 1.29 0.02 24.67
CA PHE A 18 -0.02 -0.20 24.10
C PHE A 18 0.19 -0.56 22.63
N ALA A 19 0.14 -1.85 22.31
CA ALA A 19 -0.29 -2.25 20.98
C ALA A 19 -1.67 -1.60 20.82
N GLN A 20 -1.76 -0.47 20.12
CA GLN A 20 -3.04 0.19 19.90
C GLN A 20 -3.94 -0.86 19.25
N PRO A 21 -5.06 -1.27 19.88
CA PRO A 21 -6.00 -2.13 19.21
C PRO A 21 -6.47 -1.34 18.00
N GLN A 22 -6.06 -1.78 16.79
CA GLN A 22 -6.61 -1.22 15.57
C GLN A 22 -8.12 -1.38 15.68
N ALA A 23 -8.85 -0.25 15.69
CA ALA A 23 -10.29 -0.30 15.72
C ALA A 23 -10.75 -1.24 14.60
N PRO A 24 -11.60 -2.23 14.89
CA PRO A 24 -12.06 -3.16 13.88
C PRO A 24 -12.70 -2.38 12.73
N ILE A 25 -12.39 -2.77 11.49
CA ILE A 25 -12.95 -2.13 10.30
C ILE A 25 -14.47 -2.37 10.32
N ASP A 26 -15.26 -1.31 10.36
CA ASP A 26 -16.69 -1.38 10.05
C ASP A 26 -16.84 -1.66 8.55
N TYR A 27 -16.92 -2.95 8.19
CA TYR A 27 -17.02 -3.37 6.80
C TYR A 27 -18.31 -2.88 6.13
N ILE A 28 -19.40 -2.64 6.87
CA ILE A 28 -20.64 -2.12 6.29
C ILE A 28 -20.42 -0.68 5.84
N LEU A 29 -19.92 0.18 6.72
CA LEU A 29 -19.64 1.58 6.41
C LEU A 29 -18.54 1.70 5.35
N PHE A 30 -17.50 0.88 5.46
CA PHE A 30 -16.39 0.85 4.51
C PHE A 30 -16.86 0.52 3.09
N TYR A 31 -17.63 -0.56 2.90
CA TYR A 31 -18.09 -0.93 1.57
C TYR A 31 -19.15 0.02 1.01
N LYS A 32 -19.97 0.67 1.85
CA LYS A 32 -20.84 1.78 1.41
C LYS A 32 -20.01 2.93 0.83
N THR A 33 -18.88 3.26 1.47
CA THR A 33 -17.95 4.29 0.98
C THR A 33 -17.34 3.87 -0.36
N CYS A 34 -16.89 2.62 -0.48
CA CYS A 34 -16.36 2.08 -1.73
C CYS A 34 -17.39 2.15 -2.87
N ASP A 35 -18.62 1.71 -2.61
CA ASP A 35 -19.71 1.75 -3.59
C ASP A 35 -20.04 3.18 -4.03
N SER A 36 -20.02 4.14 -3.10
CA SER A 36 -20.21 5.55 -3.40
C SER A 36 -19.11 6.07 -4.34
N LEU A 37 -17.85 5.79 -4.03
CA LEU A 37 -16.71 6.18 -4.87
C LEU A 37 -16.78 5.55 -6.26
N ASN A 38 -17.17 4.27 -6.35
CA ASN A 38 -17.38 3.56 -7.60
C ASN A 38 -18.56 4.15 -8.40
N GLY A 39 -19.66 4.51 -7.73
CA GLY A 39 -20.85 5.11 -8.33
C GLY A 39 -20.61 6.49 -8.94
N LEU A 40 -19.66 7.25 -8.37
CA LEU A 40 -19.21 8.53 -8.93
C LEU A 40 -18.42 8.38 -10.25
N LYS A 41 -18.11 7.14 -10.67
CA LYS A 41 -17.22 6.85 -11.82
C LYS A 41 -15.91 7.64 -11.78
N LYS A 42 -15.45 8.01 -10.58
CA LYS A 42 -14.17 8.66 -10.37
C LYS A 42 -13.10 7.58 -10.48
N ILE A 43 -12.83 7.20 -11.73
CA ILE A 43 -11.79 6.27 -12.13
C ILE A 43 -10.46 6.91 -11.72
N ALA A 44 -9.54 6.08 -11.20
CA ALA A 44 -8.21 6.54 -10.83
C ALA A 44 -7.55 7.34 -11.98
N ALA A 45 -6.93 8.46 -11.64
CA ALA A 45 -6.24 9.33 -12.59
C ALA A 45 -4.95 9.86 -11.96
N LEU A 46 -3.88 9.91 -12.76
CA LEU A 46 -2.65 10.60 -12.40
C LEU A 46 -2.75 12.05 -12.88
N ASP A 47 -3.23 12.93 -12.00
CA ASP A 47 -3.14 14.36 -12.28
C ASP A 47 -1.71 14.89 -12.06
N LYS A 48 -1.50 16.16 -12.42
CA LYS A 48 -0.19 16.82 -12.28
C LYS A 48 0.29 16.87 -10.82
N GLY A 49 -0.62 17.06 -9.87
CA GLY A 49 -0.29 17.13 -8.45
C GLY A 49 0.16 15.79 -7.90
N LEU A 50 -0.58 14.72 -8.21
CA LEU A 50 -0.24 13.36 -7.79
C LEU A 50 1.09 12.90 -8.38
N THR A 51 1.32 13.22 -9.66
CA THR A 51 2.60 12.94 -10.34
C THR A 51 3.76 13.68 -9.67
N GLN A 52 3.58 14.94 -9.28
CA GLN A 52 4.60 15.70 -8.57
C GLN A 52 4.92 15.10 -7.19
N GLN A 53 3.91 14.65 -6.45
CA GLN A 53 4.13 14.00 -5.16
C GLN A 53 4.86 12.67 -5.32
N LEU A 54 4.48 11.84 -6.29
CA LEU A 54 5.21 10.60 -6.60
C LEU A 54 6.69 10.88 -6.92
N ASN A 55 6.97 11.89 -7.75
CA ASN A 55 8.35 12.31 -8.07
C ASN A 55 9.13 12.79 -6.83
N GLN A 56 8.46 13.45 -5.88
CA GLN A 56 9.10 13.88 -4.63
C GLN A 56 9.44 12.69 -3.73
N ILE A 57 8.59 11.67 -3.69
CA ILE A 57 8.79 10.46 -2.88
C ILE A 57 9.79 9.50 -3.52
N ASP A 58 9.94 9.50 -4.86
CA ASP A 58 10.95 8.67 -5.57
C ASP A 58 12.39 8.93 -5.12
N LYS A 59 12.67 10.05 -4.46
CA LYS A 59 13.98 10.37 -3.87
C LYS A 59 14.24 9.68 -2.52
N LYS A 60 13.26 8.94 -2.01
CA LYS A 60 13.27 8.35 -0.67
C LYS A 60 13.14 6.82 -0.72
N THR A 61 13.38 6.18 0.43
CA THR A 61 13.25 4.73 0.60
C THR A 61 11.81 4.24 0.36
N PRO A 62 11.61 2.94 0.02
CA PRO A 62 10.28 2.43 -0.35
C PRO A 62 9.18 2.61 0.71
N TYR A 63 9.53 2.70 2.01
CA TYR A 63 8.52 2.86 3.06
C TYR A 63 7.69 4.14 2.89
N HIS A 64 8.27 5.20 2.32
CA HIS A 64 7.59 6.48 2.17
C HIS A 64 6.37 6.41 1.25
N PHE A 65 6.38 5.51 0.27
CA PHE A 65 5.20 5.28 -0.58
C PHE A 65 4.04 4.69 0.23
N PHE A 66 4.33 3.78 1.15
CA PHE A 66 3.31 3.18 2.02
C PHE A 66 2.83 4.17 3.09
N ALA A 67 3.72 5.01 3.61
CA ALA A 67 3.36 6.11 4.51
C ALA A 67 2.40 7.10 3.82
N GLU A 68 2.70 7.50 2.58
CA GLU A 68 1.84 8.39 1.81
C GLU A 68 0.49 7.72 1.49
N ALA A 69 0.49 6.43 1.18
CA ALA A 69 -0.74 5.68 1.00
C ALA A 69 -1.62 5.69 2.28
N LEU A 70 -1.02 5.55 3.47
CA LEU A 70 -1.74 5.67 4.74
C LEU A 70 -2.30 7.07 4.94
N TYR A 71 -1.52 8.11 4.63
CA TYR A 71 -1.97 9.49 4.71
C TYR A 71 -3.23 9.71 3.83
N PHE A 72 -3.21 9.27 2.58
CA PHE A 72 -4.36 9.36 1.69
C PHE A 72 -5.56 8.55 2.16
N ILE A 73 -5.34 7.37 2.73
CA ILE A 73 -6.41 6.58 3.36
C ILE A 73 -7.09 7.37 4.48
N ASP A 74 -6.32 8.03 5.33
CA ASP A 74 -6.86 8.82 6.45
C ASP A 74 -7.64 10.05 5.95
N GLN A 75 -7.34 10.53 4.74
CA GLN A 75 -8.11 11.55 4.03
C GLN A 75 -9.29 11.00 3.20
N ASN A 76 -9.59 9.70 3.27
CA ASN A 76 -10.58 8.99 2.43
C ASN A 76 -10.31 9.07 0.91
N GLN A 77 -9.07 9.33 0.52
CA GLN A 77 -8.59 9.41 -0.87
C GLN A 77 -8.05 8.04 -1.33
N PHE A 78 -8.94 7.05 -1.39
CA PHE A 78 -8.54 5.65 -1.63
C PHE A 78 -7.94 5.38 -3.01
N GLN A 79 -8.28 6.18 -4.04
CA GLN A 79 -7.72 6.01 -5.38
C GLN A 79 -6.25 6.42 -5.42
N GLU A 80 -5.96 7.60 -4.89
CA GLU A 80 -4.64 8.17 -4.75
C GLU A 80 -3.77 7.25 -3.89
N ALA A 81 -4.29 6.83 -2.73
CA ALA A 81 -3.62 5.86 -1.87
C ALA A 81 -3.26 4.56 -2.59
N ALA A 82 -4.18 4.03 -3.42
CA ALA A 82 -3.93 2.80 -4.16
C ALA A 82 -2.81 2.96 -5.20
N ILE A 83 -2.72 4.10 -5.87
CA ILE A 83 -1.62 4.39 -6.80
C ILE A 83 -0.28 4.41 -6.05
N PHE A 84 -0.17 5.15 -4.95
CA PHE A 84 1.04 5.19 -4.12
C PHE A 84 1.42 3.81 -3.61
N TYR A 85 0.44 3.02 -3.18
CA TYR A 85 0.66 1.66 -2.72
C TYR A 85 1.23 0.76 -3.83
N GLN A 86 0.65 0.78 -5.03
CA GLN A 86 1.11 -0.04 -6.15
C GLN A 86 2.51 0.38 -6.66
N VAL A 87 2.79 1.69 -6.73
CA VAL A 87 4.14 2.18 -7.03
C VAL A 87 5.12 1.73 -5.94
N GLY A 88 4.74 1.87 -4.66
CA GLY A 88 5.53 1.39 -3.52
C GLY A 88 5.88 -0.09 -3.58
N LEU A 89 4.96 -0.94 -4.04
CA LEU A 89 5.24 -2.37 -4.27
C LEU A 89 6.32 -2.59 -5.33
N VAL A 90 6.32 -1.84 -6.43
CA VAL A 90 7.37 -1.92 -7.45
C VAL A 90 8.71 -1.48 -6.86
N ARG A 91 8.74 -0.31 -6.19
CA ARG A 91 9.95 0.25 -5.57
C ARG A 91 10.53 -0.70 -4.53
N GLN A 92 9.69 -1.27 -3.67
CA GLN A 92 10.12 -2.22 -2.65
C GLN A 92 10.66 -3.53 -3.27
N ASN A 93 9.94 -4.13 -4.21
CA ASN A 93 10.37 -5.37 -4.88
C ASN A 93 11.71 -5.17 -5.59
N TYR A 94 11.86 -4.05 -6.30
CA TYR A 94 13.10 -3.69 -6.95
C TYR A 94 14.24 -3.50 -5.94
N TYR A 95 13.99 -2.70 -4.89
CA TYR A 95 14.99 -2.40 -3.87
C TYR A 95 15.49 -3.65 -3.13
N ILE A 96 14.59 -4.59 -2.83
CA ILE A 96 14.93 -5.91 -2.27
C ILE A 96 15.78 -6.70 -3.27
N GLY A 97 15.36 -6.73 -4.54
CA GLY A 97 16.08 -7.46 -5.58
C GLY A 97 17.49 -6.94 -5.83
N VAL A 98 17.73 -5.63 -5.72
CA VAL A 98 19.09 -5.07 -5.87
C VAL A 98 19.97 -5.35 -4.65
N ASN A 99 19.38 -5.34 -3.45
CA ASN A 99 20.08 -5.54 -2.19
C ASN A 99 19.85 -6.96 -1.62
N ASN A 100 20.34 -8.01 -2.29
CA ASN A 100 20.16 -9.40 -1.86
C ASN A 100 20.72 -9.74 -0.45
N ASN A 101 21.50 -8.83 0.16
CA ASN A 101 22.04 -8.94 1.52
C ASN A 101 21.42 -7.92 2.49
N TYR A 102 20.27 -7.32 2.15
CA TYR A 102 19.63 -6.31 2.98
C TYR A 102 19.12 -6.95 4.28
N ALA A 103 19.86 -6.77 5.37
CA ALA A 103 19.38 -7.10 6.70
C ALA A 103 18.15 -6.23 7.02
N PRO A 104 17.11 -6.75 7.70
CA PRO A 104 15.95 -5.97 8.10
C PRO A 104 16.39 -4.87 9.07
N ASN A 105 16.65 -3.68 8.54
CA ASN A 105 16.84 -2.46 9.31
C ASN A 105 15.47 -1.85 9.69
N GLU A 106 15.50 -0.80 10.49
CA GLU A 106 14.28 -0.11 10.95
C GLU A 106 13.38 0.31 9.78
N ASP A 107 13.96 0.90 8.72
CA ASP A 107 13.25 1.31 7.51
C ASP A 107 12.50 0.16 6.82
N TRP A 108 13.07 -1.05 6.79
CA TRP A 108 12.39 -2.22 6.23
C TRP A 108 11.21 -2.68 7.09
N GLN A 109 11.40 -2.71 8.41
CA GLN A 109 10.33 -3.08 9.35
C GLN A 109 9.17 -2.09 9.28
N TYR A 110 9.49 -0.79 9.12
CA TYR A 110 8.49 0.23 8.85
C TYR A 110 7.80 0.02 7.50
N ALA A 111 8.54 -0.28 6.43
CA ALA A 111 7.96 -0.54 5.11
C ALA A 111 6.96 -1.72 5.13
N GLU A 112 7.35 -2.86 5.71
CA GLU A 112 6.48 -4.04 5.80
C GLU A 112 5.26 -3.79 6.67
N SER A 113 5.45 -3.11 7.81
CA SER A 113 4.35 -2.78 8.72
C SER A 113 3.35 -1.84 8.05
N MET A 114 3.83 -0.76 7.43
CA MET A 114 2.97 0.19 6.72
C MET A 114 2.29 -0.47 5.51
N LYS A 115 3.02 -1.26 4.72
CA LYS A 115 2.45 -2.05 3.62
C LYS A 115 1.30 -2.92 4.12
N SER A 116 1.51 -3.66 5.21
CA SER A 116 0.49 -4.52 5.80
C SER A 116 -0.76 -3.74 6.23
N ILE A 117 -0.57 -2.61 6.90
CA ILE A 117 -1.69 -1.75 7.37
C ILE A 117 -2.45 -1.16 6.17
N SER A 118 -1.74 -0.62 5.18
CA SER A 118 -2.34 -0.08 3.95
C SER A 118 -3.12 -1.16 3.20
N ALA A 119 -2.54 -2.36 3.07
CA ALA A 119 -3.17 -3.48 2.36
C ALA A 119 -4.52 -3.88 2.97
N LYS A 120 -4.64 -3.87 4.30
CA LYS A 120 -5.91 -4.22 5.00
C LYS A 120 -7.09 -3.35 4.56
N LYS A 121 -6.84 -2.11 4.13
CA LYS A 121 -7.87 -1.17 3.66
C LYS A 121 -7.92 -1.09 2.14
N LEU A 122 -6.77 -1.05 1.46
CA LEU A 122 -6.70 -0.85 0.01
C LEU A 122 -7.06 -2.09 -0.79
N VAL A 123 -6.72 -3.30 -0.32
CA VAL A 123 -7.05 -4.52 -1.05
C VAL A 123 -8.58 -4.69 -1.13
N PRO A 124 -9.35 -4.62 -0.04
CA PRO A 124 -10.82 -4.65 -0.11
C PRO A 124 -11.41 -3.52 -0.98
N PHE A 125 -10.83 -2.32 -0.93
CA PHE A 125 -11.25 -1.21 -1.79
C PHE A 125 -11.06 -1.54 -3.27
N LEU A 126 -9.86 -1.97 -3.67
CA LEU A 126 -9.53 -2.33 -5.05
C LEU A 126 -10.39 -3.52 -5.54
N GLN A 127 -10.61 -4.51 -4.68
CA GLN A 127 -11.44 -5.68 -4.96
C GLN A 127 -12.93 -5.36 -5.05
N SER A 128 -13.38 -4.18 -4.61
CA SER A 128 -14.78 -3.76 -4.79
C SER A 128 -15.13 -3.48 -6.26
N ASN A 129 -14.14 -3.24 -7.11
CA ASN A 129 -14.33 -2.91 -8.52
C ASN A 129 -13.11 -3.34 -9.37
N PRO A 130 -13.19 -4.48 -10.08
CA PRO A 130 -12.10 -4.96 -10.93
C PRO A 130 -11.63 -3.97 -12.00
N ASP A 131 -12.54 -3.17 -12.57
CA ASP A 131 -12.17 -2.16 -13.57
C ASP A 131 -11.32 -1.05 -12.95
N ASN A 132 -11.69 -0.63 -11.74
CA ASN A 132 -10.89 0.33 -10.99
C ASN A 132 -9.51 -0.23 -10.63
N TYR A 133 -9.45 -1.50 -10.22
CA TYR A 133 -8.18 -2.13 -9.89
C TYR A 133 -7.25 -2.19 -11.13
N LEU A 134 -7.78 -2.65 -12.27
CA LEU A 134 -7.03 -2.67 -13.52
C LEU A 134 -6.50 -1.29 -13.92
N GLN A 135 -7.29 -0.23 -13.72
CA GLN A 135 -6.85 1.14 -13.97
C GLN A 135 -5.72 1.57 -13.03
N VAL A 136 -5.85 1.33 -11.72
CA VAL A 136 -4.80 1.68 -10.75
C VAL A 136 -3.49 0.96 -11.10
N LEU A 137 -3.57 -0.32 -11.45
CA LEU A 137 -2.41 -1.09 -11.92
C LEU A 137 -1.80 -0.46 -13.18
N ASN A 138 -2.63 -0.10 -14.15
CA ASN A 138 -2.16 0.53 -15.38
C ASN A 138 -1.40 1.83 -15.11
N LEU A 139 -1.96 2.72 -14.27
CA LEU A 139 -1.33 3.99 -13.91
C LEU A 139 0.00 3.79 -13.18
N ALA A 140 0.05 2.85 -12.22
CA ALA A 140 1.28 2.55 -11.50
C ALA A 140 2.36 1.97 -12.43
N ILE A 141 2.00 1.06 -13.34
CA ILE A 141 2.90 0.50 -14.35
C ILE A 141 3.44 1.61 -15.25
N GLU A 142 2.57 2.42 -15.84
CA GLU A 142 2.97 3.52 -16.73
C GLU A 142 3.90 4.50 -16.03
N TYR A 143 3.59 4.86 -14.78
CA TYR A 143 4.44 5.74 -13.99
C TYR A 143 5.83 5.12 -13.78
N CYS A 144 5.91 3.85 -13.39
CA CYS A 144 7.17 3.17 -13.13
C CYS A 144 8.01 2.97 -14.40
N GLU A 145 7.38 2.76 -15.55
CA GLU A 145 8.09 2.63 -16.82
C GLU A 145 8.71 3.96 -17.26
N LYS A 146 7.95 5.05 -17.16
CA LYS A 146 8.35 6.39 -17.61
C LYS A 146 9.38 7.04 -16.68
N ASN A 147 9.21 6.90 -15.37
CA ASN A 147 10.04 7.60 -14.38
C ASN A 147 11.17 6.71 -13.85
N ASP A 148 12.28 7.34 -13.46
CA ASP A 148 13.32 6.66 -12.71
C ASP A 148 12.93 6.55 -11.22
N TYR A 149 13.62 5.70 -10.47
CA TYR A 149 13.57 5.72 -9.01
C TYR A 149 14.79 6.44 -8.47
N ASP A 150 14.70 7.75 -8.22
CA ASP A 150 15.85 8.59 -7.87
C ASP A 150 16.68 8.07 -6.68
N PHE A 151 16.03 7.45 -5.69
CA PHE A 151 16.71 6.84 -4.53
C PHE A 151 17.61 5.65 -4.92
N SER A 152 17.19 4.87 -5.91
CA SER A 152 17.95 3.73 -6.44
C SER A 152 17.65 3.60 -7.93
N SER A 153 18.45 4.30 -8.75
CA SER A 153 18.16 4.42 -10.19
C SER A 153 18.01 3.06 -10.88
N LYS A 154 16.96 2.92 -11.70
CA LYS A 154 16.72 1.75 -12.55
C LYS A 154 17.85 1.51 -13.54
N LEU A 155 18.61 2.56 -13.89
CA LEU A 155 19.75 2.47 -14.80
C LEU A 155 20.88 1.60 -14.23
N ASN A 156 20.99 1.50 -12.91
CA ASN A 156 22.01 0.66 -12.26
C ASN A 156 21.71 -0.84 -12.38
N TYR A 157 20.42 -1.20 -12.41
CA TYR A 157 19.97 -2.59 -12.40
C TYR A 157 18.68 -2.77 -13.22
N PRO A 158 18.74 -2.56 -14.55
CA PRO A 158 17.54 -2.49 -15.40
C PRO A 158 16.73 -3.79 -15.37
N ASP A 159 17.38 -4.95 -15.37
CA ASP A 159 16.69 -6.25 -15.33
C ASP A 159 15.90 -6.45 -14.04
N LYS A 160 16.50 -6.06 -12.89
CA LYS A 160 15.83 -6.16 -11.58
C LYS A 160 14.64 -5.22 -11.51
N TYR A 161 14.75 -4.04 -12.10
CA TYR A 161 13.65 -3.07 -12.16
C TYR A 161 12.52 -3.57 -13.06
N GLN A 162 12.86 -4.10 -14.24
CA GLN A 162 11.88 -4.69 -15.16
C GLN A 162 11.17 -5.88 -14.52
N ASN A 163 11.89 -6.74 -13.78
CA ASN A 163 11.28 -7.84 -13.04
C ASN A 163 10.29 -7.36 -11.97
N ALA A 164 10.56 -6.23 -11.30
CA ALA A 164 9.62 -5.66 -10.34
C ALA A 164 8.34 -5.13 -11.03
N ILE A 165 8.46 -4.50 -12.20
CA ILE A 165 7.31 -4.07 -13.02
C ILE A 165 6.52 -5.27 -13.54
N ASN A 166 7.20 -6.32 -14.00
CA ASN A 166 6.55 -7.52 -14.55
C ASN A 166 5.62 -8.18 -13.54
N LYS A 167 5.95 -8.20 -12.25
CA LYS A 167 5.04 -8.69 -11.20
C LYS A 167 3.68 -7.98 -11.19
N LEU A 168 3.66 -6.66 -11.41
CA LEU A 168 2.41 -5.89 -11.52
C LEU A 168 1.69 -6.17 -12.84
N LYS A 169 2.44 -6.29 -13.95
CA LYS A 169 1.87 -6.66 -15.26
C LYS A 169 1.22 -8.04 -15.24
N ASP A 170 1.85 -9.01 -14.59
CA ASP A 170 1.34 -10.38 -14.47
C ASP A 170 0.03 -10.37 -13.67
N LEU A 171 -0.03 -9.62 -12.56
CA LEU A 171 -1.27 -9.42 -11.80
C LEU A 171 -2.36 -8.73 -12.63
N GLN A 172 -2.00 -7.69 -13.39
CA GLN A 172 -2.93 -6.99 -14.27
C GLN A 172 -3.49 -7.92 -15.35
N ALA A 173 -2.63 -8.72 -15.99
CA ALA A 173 -3.00 -9.69 -17.00
C ALA A 173 -3.90 -10.80 -16.43
N ASP A 174 -3.58 -11.31 -15.24
CA ASP A 174 -4.38 -12.33 -14.57
C ASP A 174 -5.78 -11.81 -14.20
N ILE A 175 -5.87 -10.62 -13.61
CA ILE A 175 -7.17 -9.99 -13.31
C ILE A 175 -7.96 -9.74 -14.59
N SER A 176 -7.31 -9.25 -15.64
CA SER A 176 -7.96 -8.95 -16.92
C SER A 176 -8.54 -10.22 -17.56
N LYS A 177 -7.74 -11.29 -17.63
CA LYS A 177 -8.13 -12.60 -18.19
C LYS A 177 -9.24 -13.26 -17.39
N ASN A 178 -9.17 -13.18 -16.05
CA ASN A 178 -10.07 -13.89 -15.14
C ASN A 178 -11.09 -12.96 -14.47
N LYS A 179 -11.40 -11.81 -15.08
CA LYS A 179 -12.18 -10.72 -14.48
C LYS A 179 -13.52 -11.15 -13.90
N VAL A 180 -14.25 -12.03 -14.60
CA VAL A 180 -15.56 -12.54 -14.15
C VAL A 180 -15.41 -13.38 -12.89
N GLN A 181 -14.40 -14.24 -12.83
CA GLN A 181 -14.13 -15.10 -11.69
C GLN A 181 -13.71 -14.24 -10.48
N TYR A 182 -12.78 -13.31 -10.66
CA TYR A 182 -12.37 -12.38 -9.61
C TYR A 182 -13.54 -11.57 -9.05
N LYS A 183 -14.42 -11.04 -9.91
CA LYS A 183 -15.62 -10.31 -9.45
C LYS A 183 -16.48 -11.18 -8.53
N LYS A 184 -16.75 -12.42 -8.93
CA LYS A 184 -17.55 -13.37 -8.13
C LYS A 184 -16.89 -13.68 -6.80
N ASP A 185 -15.59 -13.97 -6.80
CA ASP A 185 -14.85 -14.33 -5.58
C ASP A 185 -14.75 -13.17 -4.60
N TRP A 186 -14.56 -11.95 -5.10
CA TRP A 186 -14.50 -10.74 -4.27
C TRP A 186 -15.86 -10.34 -3.71
N GLU A 187 -16.95 -10.52 -4.48
CA GLU A 187 -18.32 -10.34 -3.97
C GLU A 187 -18.63 -11.34 -2.84
N ALA A 188 -18.22 -12.60 -2.99
CA ALA A 188 -18.38 -13.61 -1.95
C ALA A 188 -17.56 -13.28 -0.69
N GLU A 189 -16.31 -12.84 -0.84
CA GLU A 189 -15.47 -12.42 0.28
C GLU A 189 -16.04 -11.19 0.99
N ARG A 190 -16.51 -10.19 0.23
CA ARG A 190 -17.22 -9.02 0.78
C ARG A 190 -18.43 -9.44 1.62
N ALA A 191 -19.27 -10.34 1.11
CA ALA A 191 -20.43 -10.84 1.84
C ALA A 191 -20.01 -11.52 3.16
N ARG A 192 -18.93 -12.31 3.14
CA ARG A 192 -18.36 -12.94 4.34
C ARG A 192 -17.86 -11.91 5.36
N LEU A 193 -17.14 -10.88 4.91
CA LEU A 193 -16.59 -9.83 5.77
C LEU A 193 -17.70 -8.99 6.43
N VAL A 194 -18.77 -8.68 5.68
CA VAL A 194 -19.94 -7.97 6.21
C VAL A 194 -20.75 -8.84 7.19
N ALA A 195 -20.82 -10.15 6.96
CA ALA A 195 -21.55 -11.09 7.82
C ALA A 195 -20.83 -11.40 9.14
N LYS A 196 -19.50 -11.23 9.21
CA LYS A 196 -18.75 -11.26 10.46
C LYS A 196 -19.16 -10.04 11.30
N LYS A 197 -20.19 -10.21 12.14
CA LYS A 197 -20.50 -9.27 13.20
C LYS A 197 -19.22 -9.03 14.01
N VAL A 198 -18.79 -7.77 14.06
CA VAL A 198 -17.76 -7.29 15.00
C VAL A 198 -18.31 -7.40 16.41
#